data_AF-A0A8J4DDB3-F1
#
_entry.id   AF-A0A8J4DDB3-F1
#
_cell.length_a   1.000
_cell.length_b   1.000
_cell.length_c   1.000
_cell.angle_alpha   90.00
_cell.angle_beta   90.00
_cell.angle_gamma   90.00
#
_symmetry.space_group_name_H-M   'P 1'
#
loop_
_entity.id
_entity.type
_entity.pdbx_description
1 polymer ?
#
loop_
_entity_poly.entity_id
_entity_poly.type
_entity_poly.pdbx_seq_one_letter_code
_entity_poly.pdbx_strand_id
1 'polypeptide(L)'
;MLLLLAACARVVPPAPRIAVSAAVSPAESQGLSVTADGGRLTSVLVYAGRDPVPGSFDASRTRWRSSGSLRPGTDYVVDAIATGRDGVTAHTATTLHTAPVRG
;
A
#
# COMPACT_ATOMS: atom_id res chain seq x y z
N MET A 1 13.60 12.11 50.67
CA MET A 1 12.34 11.44 50.35
C MET A 1 12.09 11.64 48.86
N LEU A 2 12.28 10.59 48.06
CA LEU A 2 12.24 10.59 46.60
C LEU A 2 10.76 10.57 46.14
N LEU A 3 10.31 11.55 45.35
CA LEU A 3 9.02 11.45 44.64
C LEU A 3 9.30 11.20 43.15
N LEU A 4 8.70 10.11 42.66
CA LEU A 4 8.86 9.53 41.34
C LEU A 4 8.40 10.48 40.22
N LEU A 5 9.26 10.69 39.23
CA LEU A 5 8.88 11.15 37.90
C LEU A 5 8.03 10.03 37.26
N ALA A 6 6.71 10.17 37.26
CA ALA A 6 5.84 9.33 36.46
C ALA A 6 6.08 9.69 34.98
N ALA A 7 7.04 9.03 34.34
CA ALA A 7 7.18 9.06 32.89
C ALA A 7 5.94 8.37 32.30
N CYS A 8 4.97 9.15 31.81
CA CYS A 8 3.96 8.66 30.89
C CYS A 8 4.67 8.13 29.64
N ALA A 9 5.03 6.84 29.63
CA ALA A 9 5.28 6.16 28.39
C ALA A 9 3.95 6.19 27.61
N ARG A 10 3.80 7.13 26.68
CA ARG A 10 2.73 7.03 25.69
C ARG A 10 2.98 5.70 24.99
N VAL A 11 2.15 4.70 25.24
CA VAL A 11 2.10 3.49 24.43
C VAL A 11 1.76 3.99 23.04
N VAL A 12 2.77 4.19 22.19
CA VAL A 12 2.57 4.60 20.80
C VAL A 12 1.85 3.44 20.15
N PRO A 13 0.60 3.61 19.68
CA PRO A 13 -0.10 2.52 19.04
C PRO A 13 0.70 2.06 17.82
N PRO A 14 0.73 0.75 17.54
CA PRO A 14 1.47 0.24 16.39
C PRO A 14 0.90 0.85 15.10
N ALA A 15 1.79 1.44 14.30
CA ALA A 15 1.42 1.98 13.00
C ALA A 15 0.94 0.86 12.05
N PRO A 16 -0.03 1.14 11.16
CA PRO A 16 -0.42 0.16 10.15
C PRO A 16 0.75 -0.17 9.22
N ARG A 17 0.77 -1.38 8.67
CA ARG A 17 1.77 -1.81 7.69
C ARG A 17 1.15 -1.82 6.30
N ILE A 18 1.89 -1.34 5.31
CA ILE A 18 1.46 -1.32 3.92
C ILE A 18 2.39 -2.25 3.12
N ALA A 19 1.80 -3.16 2.34
CA ALA A 19 2.52 -4.00 1.40
C ALA A 19 2.04 -3.75 -0.02
N VAL A 20 2.99 -3.73 -0.97
CA VAL A 20 2.75 -3.56 -2.40
C VAL A 20 3.21 -4.82 -3.11
N SER A 21 2.35 -5.42 -3.92
CA SER A 21 2.66 -6.60 -4.71
C SER A 21 2.09 -6.48 -6.12
N ALA A 22 2.82 -6.99 -7.10
CA ALA A 22 2.32 -7.13 -8.46
C ALA A 22 2.26 -8.61 -8.82
N ALA A 23 1.08 -9.05 -9.24
CA ALA A 23 0.89 -10.35 -9.83
C ALA A 23 1.14 -10.26 -11.33
N VAL A 24 2.12 -11.03 -11.81
CA VAL A 24 2.43 -11.19 -13.24
C VAL A 24 2.04 -12.58 -13.76
N SER A 25 1.41 -13.41 -12.93
CA SER A 25 1.03 -14.78 -13.31
C SER A 25 -0.34 -14.80 -14.01
N PRO A 26 -0.61 -15.76 -14.92
CA PRO A 26 -1.94 -15.93 -15.51
C PRO A 26 -3.01 -16.37 -14.50
N ALA A 27 -2.59 -16.96 -13.37
CA ALA A 27 -3.48 -17.50 -12.34
C ALA A 27 -3.97 -16.42 -11.36
N GLU A 28 -3.15 -15.42 -11.08
CA GLU A 28 -3.53 -14.22 -10.32
C GLU A 28 -3.73 -13.09 -11.31
N SER A 29 -4.99 -12.72 -11.59
CA SER A 29 -5.33 -11.75 -12.66
C SER A 29 -4.31 -10.61 -12.69
N GLN A 30 -3.55 -10.54 -13.79
CA GLN A 30 -2.40 -9.66 -13.99
C GLN A 30 -2.73 -8.27 -13.44
N GLY A 31 -2.01 -7.80 -12.43
CA GLY A 31 -2.46 -6.61 -11.73
C GLY A 31 -1.62 -6.26 -10.52
N LEU A 32 -1.77 -5.02 -10.07
CA LEU A 32 -1.13 -4.49 -8.87
C LEU A 32 -2.12 -4.59 -7.70
N SER A 33 -1.63 -5.03 -6.55
CA SER A 33 -2.36 -5.06 -5.28
C SER A 33 -1.58 -4.29 -4.23
N VAL A 34 -2.31 -3.49 -3.44
CA VAL A 34 -1.77 -2.82 -2.25
C VAL A 34 -2.62 -3.27 -1.06
N THR A 35 -1.99 -3.71 0.02
CA THR A 35 -2.69 -4.17 1.23
C THR A 35 -2.25 -3.38 2.45
N ALA A 36 -3.17 -3.22 3.40
CA ALA A 36 -2.89 -2.65 4.71
C ALA A 36 -3.24 -3.65 5.83
N ASP A 37 -2.30 -3.85 6.76
CA ASP A 37 -2.49 -4.58 8.00
C ASP A 37 -2.49 -3.63 9.19
N GLY A 38 -3.39 -3.87 10.16
CA GLY A 38 -3.53 -3.00 11.34
C GLY A 38 -4.21 -1.65 11.05
N GLY A 39 -4.82 -1.46 9.88
CA GLY A 39 -5.49 -0.24 9.49
C GLY A 39 -6.27 -0.36 8.19
N ARG A 40 -6.64 0.78 7.62
CA ARG A 40 -7.32 0.89 6.32
C ARG A 40 -6.53 1.79 5.39
N LEU A 41 -6.47 1.43 4.11
CA LEU A 41 -5.99 2.28 3.06
C LEU A 41 -6.92 3.49 2.90
N THR A 42 -6.36 4.67 3.06
CA THR A 42 -7.08 5.94 2.89
C THR A 42 -6.77 6.56 1.54
N SER A 43 -5.56 6.35 1.01
CA SER A 43 -5.16 6.77 -0.33
C SER A 43 -4.30 5.69 -0.99
N VAL A 44 -4.54 5.45 -2.28
CA VAL A 44 -3.64 4.69 -3.16
C VAL A 44 -3.64 5.40 -4.50
N LEU A 45 -2.46 5.86 -4.93
CA LEU A 45 -2.20 6.47 -6.22
C LEU A 45 -1.16 5.62 -6.94
N VAL A 46 -1.46 5.26 -8.18
CA VAL A 46 -0.58 4.44 -9.00
C VAL A 46 -0.47 5.07 -10.37
N TYR A 47 0.76 5.21 -10.87
CA TYR A 47 1.04 5.80 -12.18
C TYR A 47 1.99 4.92 -12.99
N ALA A 48 1.69 4.77 -14.28
CA ALA A 48 2.62 4.30 -15.30
C ALA A 48 3.14 5.53 -16.05
N GLY A 49 4.31 6.06 -15.64
CA GLY A 49 4.76 7.37 -16.09
C GLY A 49 3.80 8.48 -15.67
N ARG A 50 3.08 9.09 -16.63
CA ARG A 50 2.07 10.14 -16.37
C ARG A 50 0.64 9.62 -16.34
N ASP A 51 0.44 8.34 -16.70
CA ASP A 51 -0.89 7.77 -16.84
C ASP A 51 -1.35 7.16 -15.51
N PRO A 52 -2.47 7.60 -14.93
CA PRO A 52 -3.01 6.98 -13.73
C PRO A 52 -3.48 5.56 -14.02
N VAL A 53 -3.14 4.63 -13.13
CA VAL A 53 -3.64 3.26 -13.19
C VAL A 53 -4.95 3.16 -12.41
N PRO A 54 -6.09 2.89 -13.07
CA PRO A 54 -7.36 2.77 -12.38
C PRO A 54 -7.36 1.53 -11.47
N GLY A 55 -8.06 1.66 -10.34
CA GLY A 55 -8.26 0.56 -9.40
C GLY A 55 -9.29 0.90 -8.34
N SER A 56 -9.62 -0.10 -7.53
CA SER A 56 -10.70 -0.03 -6.55
C SER A 56 -10.27 -0.60 -5.20
N PHE A 57 -10.80 -0.02 -4.13
CA PHE A 57 -10.71 -0.60 -2.79
C PHE A 57 -11.72 -1.74 -2.63
N ASP A 58 -11.37 -2.72 -1.81
CA ASP A 58 -12.35 -3.64 -1.23
C ASP A 58 -13.27 -2.90 -0.23
N ALA A 59 -14.35 -3.55 0.19
CA ALA A 59 -15.33 -2.95 1.11
C ALA A 59 -14.71 -2.57 2.47
N SER A 60 -13.75 -3.36 2.96
CA SER A 60 -13.03 -3.11 4.21
C SER A 60 -11.92 -2.05 4.09
N ARG A 61 -11.60 -1.62 2.86
CA ARG A 61 -10.45 -0.77 2.52
C ARG A 61 -9.13 -1.30 3.05
N THR A 62 -8.99 -2.62 3.13
CA THR A 62 -7.75 -3.31 3.50
C THR A 62 -6.94 -3.71 2.27
N ARG A 63 -7.56 -3.68 1.10
CA ARG A 63 -6.92 -3.96 -0.18
C ARG A 63 -7.38 -2.95 -1.23
N TRP A 64 -6.43 -2.49 -2.03
CA TRP A 64 -6.69 -1.84 -3.32
C TRP A 64 -6.16 -2.74 -4.43
N ARG A 65 -6.88 -2.81 -5.55
CA ARG A 65 -6.46 -3.60 -6.71
C ARG A 65 -6.64 -2.79 -7.99
N SER A 66 -5.67 -2.89 -8.90
CA SER A 66 -5.82 -2.34 -10.25
C SER A 66 -6.99 -3.00 -10.99
N SER A 67 -7.71 -2.23 -11.80
CA SER A 67 -8.87 -2.73 -12.56
C SER A 67 -8.48 -3.55 -13.80
N GLY A 68 -7.23 -3.46 -14.24
CA GLY A 68 -6.74 -4.16 -15.43
C GLY A 68 -5.29 -4.60 -15.30
N SER A 69 -4.83 -5.28 -16.37
CA SER A 69 -3.48 -5.80 -16.51
C SER A 69 -2.41 -4.71 -16.55
N LEU A 70 -1.28 -5.01 -15.92
CA LEU A 70 -0.10 -4.17 -16.03
C LEU A 70 0.56 -4.37 -17.41
N ARG A 71 0.98 -3.28 -18.03
CA ARG A 71 1.87 -3.26 -19.19
C ARG A 71 3.21 -3.91 -18.79
N PRO A 72 3.73 -4.88 -19.58
CA PRO A 72 5.07 -5.45 -19.42
C PRO A 72 6.18 -4.39 -19.59
N GLY A 73 7.36 -4.63 -19.01
CA GLY A 73 8.54 -3.78 -19.16
C GLY A 73 8.34 -2.32 -18.72
N THR A 74 7.40 -2.07 -17.81
CA THR A 74 6.95 -0.72 -17.44
C THR A 74 7.18 -0.47 -15.96
N ASP A 75 7.64 0.74 -15.63
CA ASP A 75 7.75 1.21 -14.25
C ASP A 75 6.43 1.78 -13.75
N TYR A 76 6.04 1.35 -12.55
CA TYR A 76 4.86 1.81 -11.84
C TYR A 76 5.28 2.49 -10.54
N VAL A 77 4.93 3.76 -10.40
CA VAL A 77 5.08 4.50 -9.14
C VAL A 77 3.83 4.29 -8.31
N VAL A 78 4.01 3.90 -7.05
CA VAL A 78 2.94 3.62 -6.09
C VAL A 78 3.13 4.53 -4.89
N ASP A 79 2.11 5.32 -4.56
CA ASP A 79 2.01 6.10 -3.33
C ASP A 79 0.77 5.65 -2.55
N ALA A 80 0.95 5.19 -1.32
CA ALA A 80 -0.11 4.62 -0.51
C ALA A 80 -0.06 5.10 0.93
N ILE A 81 -1.24 5.42 1.47
CA ILE A 81 -1.43 5.85 2.85
C ILE A 81 -2.41 4.91 3.54
N ALA A 82 -2.09 4.48 4.76
CA ALA A 82 -2.97 3.72 5.63
C ALA A 82 -3.14 4.42 6.98
N THR A 83 -4.33 4.28 7.56
CA THR A 83 -4.67 4.82 8.89
C THR A 83 -5.13 3.69 9.81
N GLY A 84 -4.49 3.58 10.97
CA GLY A 84 -4.82 2.63 12.04
C GLY A 84 -5.96 3.11 12.93
N ARG A 85 -6.38 2.27 13.89
CA ARG A 85 -7.55 2.52 14.75
C ARG A 85 -7.44 3.80 15.60
N ASP A 86 -6.22 4.17 15.99
CA ASP A 86 -5.96 5.34 16.84
C ASP A 86 -5.52 6.57 16.04
N GLY A 87 -5.84 6.59 14.74
CA GLY A 87 -5.47 7.69 13.83
C GLY A 87 -4.00 7.70 13.40
N VAL A 88 -3.18 6.76 13.89
CA VAL A 88 -1.78 6.62 13.46
C VAL A 88 -1.73 6.30 11.96
N THR A 89 -0.94 7.06 11.22
CA THR A 89 -0.80 6.90 9.77
C THR A 89 0.52 6.26 9.38
N ALA A 90 0.50 5.45 8.32
CA ALA A 90 1.68 5.01 7.60
C ALA A 90 1.60 5.46 6.14
N HIS A 91 2.75 5.73 5.55
CA HIS A 91 2.91 6.12 4.15
C HIS A 91 4.03 5.29 3.52
N THR A 92 3.78 4.83 2.31
CA THR A 92 4.77 4.12 1.48
C THR A 92 4.73 4.72 0.08
N ALA A 93 5.90 5.10 -0.42
CA ALA A 93 6.13 5.43 -1.83
C ALA A 93 7.19 4.47 -2.39
N THR A 94 6.89 3.79 -3.50
CA THR A 94 7.80 2.81 -4.11
C THR A 94 7.61 2.75 -5.63
N THR A 95 8.62 2.21 -6.32
CA THR A 95 8.55 1.92 -7.75
C THR A 95 8.63 0.41 -7.96
N LEU A 96 7.77 -0.11 -8.82
CA LEU A 96 7.75 -1.50 -9.24
C LEU A 96 7.96 -1.60 -10.75
N HIS A 97 8.93 -2.40 -11.17
CA HIS A 97 9.18 -2.70 -12.58
C HIS A 97 8.53 -4.03 -12.98
N THR A 98 7.75 -4.05 -14.06
CA THR A 98 7.21 -5.29 -14.62
C THR A 98 8.19 -5.93 -15.59
N ALA A 99 8.29 -7.26 -15.59
CA ALA A 99 9.13 -7.97 -16.55
C ALA A 99 8.66 -7.74 -18.00
N PRO A 100 9.58 -7.75 -18.98
CA PRO A 100 9.22 -7.69 -20.40
C PRO A 100 8.52 -8.99 -20.86
N VAL A 101 7.79 -8.91 -21.97
CA VAL A 101 7.28 -10.10 -22.67
C VAL A 101 8.49 -10.86 -23.21
N ARG A 102 8.64 -12.14 -22.84
CA ARG A 102 9.63 -13.01 -23.52
C ARG A 102 9.09 -13.32 -24.92
N GLY A 103 9.84 -12.89 -25.94
CA GLY A 103 9.59 -13.23 -27.34
C GLY A 103 10.00 -14.65 -27.68
#